data_AF-A0A2H0T7Z3-F1
#
_entry.id   AF-A0A2H0T7Z3-F1
#
_cell.length_a   1.000
_cell.length_b   1.000
_cell.length_c   1.000
_cell.angle_alpha   90.00
_cell.angle_beta   90.00
_cell.angle_gamma   90.00
#
_symmetry.space_group_name_H-M   'P 1'
#
loop_
_entity.id
_entity.type
_entity.pdbx_description
1 polymer ?
#
loop_
_entity_poly.entity_id
_entity_poly.type
_entity_poly.pdbx_seq_one_letter_code
_entity_poly.pdbx_strand_id
1 'polypeptide(L)'
;MYVRNKILSRKDTVLRNTLIFNITNMKKWKKLSLTNIFAFLYALPAFAQYGLEETAGAAGLNTKQSSLPEIIGSVIGYFLGFLGVLFLILMLYAGYTWMSSFGSADKVKKAKDLIVDAVIGLVIVLAAYAITNFVIGALVGQSLTSTK
;
A
#
# COMPACT_ATOMS: atom_id res chain seq x y z
N MET A 1 49.15 -30.82 -34.10
CA MET A 1 47.72 -30.90 -33.70
C MET A 1 47.48 -30.79 -32.18
N TYR A 2 48.42 -31.20 -31.31
CA TYR A 2 48.24 -31.25 -29.85
C TYR A 2 47.94 -29.90 -29.14
N VAL A 3 48.59 -28.80 -29.56
CA VAL A 3 48.48 -27.50 -28.88
C VAL A 3 47.09 -26.86 -29.01
N ARG A 4 46.42 -27.04 -30.16
CA ARG A 4 45.07 -26.48 -30.40
C ARG A 4 44.01 -27.11 -29.49
N ASN A 5 44.03 -28.43 -29.30
CA ASN A 5 43.07 -29.12 -28.43
C ASN A 5 43.23 -28.73 -26.96
N LYS A 6 44.47 -28.50 -26.51
CA LYS A 6 44.75 -28.04 -25.14
C LYS A 6 44.23 -26.62 -24.88
N ILE A 7 44.27 -25.74 -25.89
CA ILE A 7 43.75 -24.36 -25.78
C ILE A 7 42.22 -24.37 -25.80
N LEU A 8 41.59 -25.20 -26.63
CA LEU A 8 40.14 -25.34 -26.68
C LEU A 8 39.58 -25.93 -25.37
N SER A 9 40.26 -26.93 -24.79
CA SER A 9 39.97 -27.54 -23.48
C SER A 9 40.28 -26.64 -22.27
N ARG A 10 40.99 -25.53 -22.47
CA ARG A 10 41.17 -24.50 -21.43
C ARG A 10 40.07 -23.45 -21.52
N LYS A 11 39.71 -23.04 -22.74
CA LYS A 11 38.70 -22.01 -23.00
C LYS A 11 37.31 -22.46 -22.56
N ASP A 12 36.90 -23.68 -22.89
CA ASP A 12 35.64 -24.26 -22.43
C ASP A 12 35.55 -24.38 -20.89
N THR A 13 36.64 -24.71 -20.21
CA THR A 13 36.71 -24.81 -18.75
C THR A 13 36.57 -23.42 -18.10
N VAL A 14 37.22 -22.40 -18.67
CA VAL A 14 37.11 -21.01 -18.22
C VAL A 14 35.72 -20.43 -18.50
N LEU A 15 35.14 -20.72 -19.67
CA LEU A 15 33.77 -20.30 -20.02
C LEU A 15 32.75 -20.99 -19.12
N ARG A 16 32.91 -22.28 -18.82
CA ARG A 16 32.02 -23.00 -17.88
C ARG A 16 32.09 -22.40 -16.47
N ASN A 17 33.29 -22.12 -15.95
CA ASN A 17 33.42 -21.59 -14.59
C ASN A 17 32.86 -20.17 -14.44
N THR A 18 33.05 -19.33 -15.45
CA THR A 18 32.54 -17.94 -15.47
C THR A 18 31.02 -17.88 -15.73
N LEU A 19 30.50 -18.69 -16.66
CA LEU A 19 29.07 -18.76 -16.95
C LEU A 19 28.27 -19.37 -15.79
N ILE A 20 28.76 -20.45 -15.17
CA ILE A 20 28.09 -21.08 -14.01
C ILE A 20 28.07 -20.13 -12.82
N PHE A 21 29.16 -19.39 -12.56
CA PHE A 21 29.20 -18.37 -11.51
C PHE A 21 28.16 -17.27 -11.75
N ASN A 22 28.09 -16.74 -12.98
CA ASN A 22 27.11 -15.69 -13.32
C ASN A 22 25.65 -16.18 -13.25
N ILE A 23 25.35 -17.36 -13.81
CA ILE A 23 23.98 -17.92 -13.82
C ILE A 23 23.51 -18.26 -12.40
N THR A 24 24.39 -18.81 -11.56
CA THR A 24 24.07 -19.15 -10.17
C THR A 24 23.87 -17.87 -9.34
N ASN A 25 24.66 -16.83 -9.59
CA ASN A 25 24.46 -15.52 -8.97
C ASN A 25 23.11 -14.92 -9.41
N MET A 26 22.78 -14.90 -10.69
CA MET A 26 21.49 -14.36 -11.16
C MET A 26 20.25 -15.05 -10.54
N LYS A 27 20.29 -16.38 -10.35
CA LYS A 27 19.18 -17.11 -9.70
C LYS A 27 19.04 -16.77 -8.22
N LYS A 28 20.16 -16.59 -7.48
CA LYS A 28 20.14 -16.15 -6.08
C LYS A 28 19.54 -14.75 -5.92
N TRP A 29 19.87 -13.81 -6.81
CA TRP A 29 19.39 -12.43 -6.73
C TRP A 29 17.92 -12.30 -7.10
N LYS A 30 17.44 -13.08 -8.08
CA LYS A 30 16.00 -13.18 -8.38
C LYS A 30 15.23 -13.81 -7.21
N LYS A 31 15.78 -14.83 -6.55
CA LYS A 31 15.17 -15.45 -5.36
C LYS A 31 15.14 -14.49 -4.17
N LEU A 32 16.21 -13.71 -3.93
CA LEU A 32 16.32 -12.74 -2.85
C LEU A 32 15.33 -11.56 -3.00
N SER A 33 15.13 -11.08 -4.23
CA SER A 33 14.11 -10.06 -4.54
C SER A 33 12.69 -10.60 -4.30
N LEU A 34 12.40 -11.84 -4.73
CA LEU A 34 11.09 -12.47 -4.54
C LEU A 34 10.75 -12.71 -3.07
N THR A 35 11.72 -13.11 -2.24
CA THR A 35 11.51 -13.29 -0.80
C THR A 35 11.21 -11.97 -0.08
N ASN A 36 11.82 -10.86 -0.51
CA ASN A 36 11.54 -9.54 0.08
C ASN A 36 10.14 -9.03 -0.28
N ILE A 37 9.69 -9.23 -1.53
CA ILE A 37 8.33 -8.87 -1.96
C ILE A 37 7.27 -9.66 -1.18
N PHE A 38 7.52 -10.94 -0.90
CA PHE A 38 6.61 -11.77 -0.10
C PHE A 38 6.57 -11.33 1.37
N ALA A 39 7.72 -10.96 1.95
CA ALA A 39 7.79 -10.40 3.31
C ALA A 39 7.05 -9.05 3.41
N PHE A 40 7.11 -8.20 2.37
CA PHE A 40 6.37 -6.95 2.31
C PHE A 40 4.85 -7.17 2.26
N LEU A 41 4.39 -8.18 1.51
CA LEU A 41 2.96 -8.54 1.42
C LEU A 41 2.42 -9.12 2.75
N TYR A 42 3.24 -9.87 3.49
CA TYR A 42 2.89 -10.41 4.81
C TYR A 42 2.97 -9.38 5.95
N ALA A 43 3.73 -8.29 5.77
CA ALA A 43 3.87 -7.20 6.74
C ALA A 43 2.75 -6.13 6.63
N LEU A 44 1.97 -6.12 5.54
CA LEU A 44 0.83 -5.22 5.37
C LEU A 44 -0.15 -5.21 6.56
N PRO A 45 -0.60 -6.37 7.10
CA PRO A 45 -1.49 -6.37 8.26
C PRO A 45 -0.82 -5.86 9.55
N ALA A 46 0.50 -6.00 9.69
CA ALA A 46 1.23 -5.54 10.88
C ALA A 46 1.44 -4.01 10.90
N PHE A 47 1.64 -3.38 9.73
CA PHE A 47 1.70 -1.93 9.62
C PHE A 47 0.32 -1.26 9.66
N ALA A 48 -0.76 -1.98 9.33
CA ALA A 48 -2.13 -1.48 9.46
C ALA A 48 -2.64 -1.45 10.91
N GLN A 49 -2.02 -2.21 11.82
CA GLN A 49 -2.41 -2.29 13.23
C GLN A 49 -1.88 -1.10 14.07
N TYR A 50 -0.85 -0.39 13.58
CA TYR A 50 -0.26 0.73 14.32
C TYR A 50 -1.18 1.95 14.27
N GLY A 51 -1.73 2.32 15.43
CA GLY A 51 -2.69 3.43 15.57
C GLY A 51 -4.17 3.02 15.52
N LEU A 52 -4.50 1.77 15.17
CA LEU A 52 -5.89 1.29 15.19
C LEU A 52 -6.41 1.11 16.64
N GLU A 53 -5.55 0.66 17.55
CA GLU A 53 -5.87 0.51 18.97
C GLU A 53 -5.96 1.87 19.69
N GLU A 54 -5.11 2.82 19.30
CA GLU A 54 -5.11 4.19 19.82
C GLU A 54 -6.33 4.99 19.31
N THR A 55 -6.69 4.83 18.03
CA THR A 55 -7.91 5.41 17.47
C THR A 55 -9.18 4.71 17.97
N ALA A 56 -9.16 3.40 18.22
CA ALA A 56 -10.27 2.68 18.85
C ALA A 56 -10.50 3.15 20.31
N GLY A 57 -9.42 3.38 21.06
CA GLY A 57 -9.47 3.98 22.39
C GLY A 57 -9.98 5.43 22.38
N ALA A 58 -9.52 6.25 21.42
CA ALA A 58 -9.98 7.63 21.24
C ALA A 58 -11.43 7.72 20.73
N ALA A 59 -11.92 6.70 20.01
CA ALA A 59 -13.30 6.59 19.55
C ALA A 59 -14.27 6.03 20.61
N GLY A 60 -13.81 5.75 21.84
CA GLY A 60 -14.66 5.26 22.93
C GLY A 60 -15.14 3.81 22.77
N LEU A 61 -14.56 3.06 21.83
CA LEU A 61 -14.86 1.65 21.60
C LEU A 61 -14.13 0.82 22.67
N ASN A 62 -14.68 0.83 23.88
CA ASN A 62 -14.26 -0.10 24.92
C ASN A 62 -14.59 -1.51 24.43
N THR A 63 -13.55 -2.33 24.29
CA THR A 63 -13.54 -3.74 23.87
C THR A 63 -14.26 -4.64 24.87
N LYS A 64 -15.53 -4.37 25.10
CA LYS A 64 -16.45 -5.25 25.82
C LYS A 64 -17.74 -5.35 25.03
N GLN A 65 -17.96 -6.56 24.53
CA GLN A 65 -19.14 -7.07 23.85
C GLN A 65 -19.08 -6.91 22.32
N SER A 66 -18.85 -8.05 21.66
CA SER A 66 -19.03 -8.28 20.21
C SER A 66 -20.40 -7.78 19.74
N SER A 67 -20.47 -6.50 19.43
CA SER A 67 -21.67 -5.81 18.99
C SER A 67 -21.50 -5.41 17.53
N LEU A 68 -22.62 -5.36 16.80
CA LEU A 68 -22.65 -4.98 15.37
C LEU A 68 -21.78 -3.75 15.02
N PRO A 69 -21.68 -2.69 15.87
CA PRO A 69 -20.82 -1.54 15.59
C PRO A 69 -19.32 -1.86 15.50
N GLU A 70 -18.84 -2.87 16.22
CA GLU A 70 -17.41 -3.23 16.27
C GLU A 70 -16.98 -3.97 15.00
N ILE A 71 -17.84 -4.87 14.50
CA ILE A 71 -17.64 -5.55 13.21
C ILE A 71 -17.66 -4.52 12.08
N ILE A 72 -18.61 -3.58 12.12
CA ILE A 72 -18.72 -2.51 11.12
C ILE A 72 -17.50 -1.59 11.19
N GLY A 73 -17.06 -1.19 12.39
CA GLY A 73 -15.87 -0.35 12.57
C GLY A 73 -14.58 -1.01 12.08
N SER A 74 -14.41 -2.30 12.36
CA SER A 74 -13.25 -3.08 11.89
C SER A 74 -13.23 -3.19 10.36
N VAL A 75 -14.37 -3.52 9.75
CA VAL A 75 -14.51 -3.58 8.29
C VAL A 75 -14.22 -2.21 7.65
N ILE A 76 -14.78 -1.13 8.18
CA ILE A 76 -14.52 0.25 7.71
C ILE A 76 -13.03 0.58 7.83
N GLY A 77 -12.37 0.22 8.93
CA GLY A 77 -10.93 0.43 9.11
C GLY A 77 -10.08 -0.25 8.04
N TYR A 78 -10.37 -1.52 7.72
CA TYR A 78 -9.70 -2.23 6.62
C TYR A 78 -9.95 -1.56 5.27
N PHE A 79 -11.18 -1.15 4.99
CA PHE A 79 -11.51 -0.42 3.75
C PHE A 79 -10.81 0.94 3.68
N LEU A 80 -10.76 1.71 4.77
CA LEU A 80 -10.08 3.02 4.81
C LEU A 80 -8.58 2.88 4.57
N GLY A 81 -7.94 1.89 5.18
CA GLY A 81 -6.52 1.60 4.95
C GLY A 81 -6.23 1.21 3.50
N PHE A 82 -7.05 0.33 2.93
CA PHE A 82 -6.94 -0.05 1.52
C PHE A 82 -7.16 1.14 0.57
N LEU A 83 -8.16 1.98 0.87
CA LEU A 83 -8.49 3.15 0.08
C LEU A 83 -7.39 4.23 0.15
N GLY A 84 -6.76 4.40 1.31
CA GLY A 84 -5.62 5.31 1.48
C GLY A 84 -4.40 4.91 0.64
N VAL A 85 -4.08 3.61 0.58
CA VAL A 85 -3.01 3.10 -0.30
C VAL A 85 -3.36 3.29 -1.77
N LEU A 86 -4.62 3.01 -2.15
CA LEU A 86 -5.10 3.23 -3.51
C LEU A 86 -4.99 4.71 -3.93
N PHE A 87 -5.39 5.60 -3.02
CA PHE A 87 -5.30 7.05 -3.20
C PHE A 87 -3.85 7.50 -3.44
N LEU A 88 -2.90 7.00 -2.64
CA LEU A 88 -1.48 7.31 -2.81
C LEU A 88 -0.98 6.93 -4.21
N ILE A 89 -1.35 5.75 -4.71
CA ILE A 89 -0.96 5.26 -6.04
C ILE A 89 -1.55 6.16 -7.14
N LEU A 90 -2.83 6.52 -7.03
CA LEU A 90 -3.50 7.41 -7.97
C LEU A 90 -2.86 8.81 -8.00
N MET A 91 -2.51 9.35 -6.83
CA MET A 91 -1.79 10.63 -6.70
C MET A 91 -0.43 10.59 -7.39
N LEU A 92 0.35 9.52 -7.20
CA LEU A 92 1.63 9.34 -7.89
C LEU A 92 1.45 9.23 -9.41
N TYR A 93 0.44 8.51 -9.88
CA TYR A 93 0.13 8.40 -11.30
C TYR A 93 -0.28 9.75 -11.93
N ALA A 94 -1.11 10.51 -11.22
CA ALA A 94 -1.53 11.85 -11.64
C ALA A 94 -0.33 12.81 -11.71
N GLY A 95 0.52 12.81 -10.67
CA GLY A 95 1.72 13.62 -10.62
C GLY A 95 2.73 13.26 -11.72
N TYR A 96 2.95 11.96 -11.95
CA TYR A 96 3.81 11.50 -13.05
C TYR A 96 3.29 11.95 -14.42
N THR A 97 1.97 11.84 -14.63
CA THR A 97 1.34 12.28 -15.88
C THR A 97 1.46 13.79 -16.07
N TRP A 98 1.31 14.58 -15.00
CA TRP A 98 1.48 16.03 -15.06
C TRP A 98 2.92 16.42 -15.44
N MET A 99 3.91 15.78 -14.82
CA MET A 99 5.34 16.00 -15.11
C MET A 99 5.74 15.54 -16.53
N SER A 100 5.16 14.44 -17.02
CA SER A 100 5.44 13.87 -18.35
C SER A 100 4.68 14.58 -19.50
N SER A 101 3.95 15.66 -19.21
CA SER A 101 3.09 16.31 -20.21
C SER A 101 3.85 17.14 -21.26
N PHE A 102 5.15 17.39 -21.10
CA PHE A 102 6.06 18.08 -22.06
C PHE A 102 5.47 19.33 -22.78
N GLY A 103 4.50 20.03 -22.19
CA GLY A 103 3.84 21.20 -22.77
C GLY A 103 2.55 20.94 -23.57
N SER A 104 2.07 19.69 -23.67
CA SER A 104 0.75 19.38 -24.24
C SER A 104 -0.36 19.80 -23.28
N ALA A 105 -1.16 20.81 -23.67
CA ALA A 105 -2.26 21.34 -22.86
C ALA A 105 -3.29 20.27 -22.48
N ASP A 106 -3.56 19.31 -23.37
CA ASP A 106 -4.51 18.23 -23.12
C ASP A 106 -4.05 17.29 -22.00
N LYS A 107 -2.75 16.97 -21.97
CA LYS A 107 -2.16 16.10 -20.95
C LYS A 107 -2.12 16.80 -19.59
N VAL A 108 -1.80 18.09 -19.58
CA VAL A 108 -1.84 18.92 -18.36
C VAL A 108 -3.26 19.03 -17.83
N LYS A 109 -4.25 19.28 -18.70
CA LYS A 109 -5.66 19.36 -18.29
C LYS A 109 -6.12 18.02 -17.70
N LYS A 110 -5.83 16.91 -18.38
CA LYS A 110 -6.21 15.57 -17.91
C LYS A 110 -5.57 15.23 -16.57
N ALA A 111 -4.32 15.61 -16.33
CA ALA A 111 -3.66 15.38 -15.05
C ALA A 111 -4.28 16.23 -13.92
N LYS A 112 -4.63 17.49 -14.21
CA LYS A 112 -5.33 18.37 -13.25
C LYS A 112 -6.71 17.84 -12.89
N ASP A 113 -7.49 17.43 -13.88
CA ASP A 113 -8.81 16.84 -13.65
C ASP A 113 -8.70 15.61 -12.73
N LEU A 114 -7.71 14.74 -12.97
CA LEU A 114 -7.45 13.57 -12.14
C LEU A 114 -7.08 13.92 -10.68
N ILE A 115 -6.29 14.98 -10.48
CA ILE A 115 -5.97 15.47 -9.13
C ILE A 115 -7.22 16.01 -8.43
N VAL A 116 -8.05 16.80 -9.13
CA VAL A 116 -9.28 17.36 -8.59
C VAL A 116 -10.25 16.26 -8.17
N ASP A 117 -10.46 15.27 -9.04
CA ASP A 117 -11.32 14.12 -8.76
C ASP A 117 -10.81 13.32 -7.54
N ALA A 118 -9.49 13.12 -7.44
CA ALA A 118 -8.89 12.48 -6.28
C ALA A 118 -9.14 13.27 -4.99
N VAL A 119 -8.93 14.59 -5.01
CA VAL A 119 -9.16 15.46 -3.84
C VAL A 119 -10.63 15.43 -3.40
N ILE A 120 -11.57 15.45 -4.34
CA ILE A 120 -13.01 15.33 -4.02
C ILE A 120 -13.29 14.01 -3.32
N GLY A 121 -12.73 12.90 -3.81
CA GLY A 121 -12.83 11.59 -3.15
C GLY A 121 -12.31 11.61 -1.72
N LEU A 122 -11.17 12.26 -1.47
CA LEU A 122 -10.61 12.39 -0.12
C LEU A 122 -11.52 13.21 0.80
N VAL A 123 -12.06 14.33 0.31
CA VAL A 123 -12.98 15.17 1.08
C VAL A 123 -14.24 14.42 1.48
N ILE A 124 -14.80 13.59 0.59
CA ILE A 124 -15.99 12.77 0.88
C ILE A 124 -15.71 11.78 2.01
N VAL A 125 -14.55 11.12 2.00
CA VAL A 125 -14.16 10.17 3.06
C VAL A 125 -14.01 10.87 4.41
N LEU A 126 -13.36 12.03 4.43
CA LEU A 126 -13.20 12.84 5.66
C LEU A 126 -14.56 13.33 6.18
N ALA A 127 -15.43 13.78 5.28
CA ALA A 127 -16.78 14.22 5.63
C ALA A 127 -17.63 13.09 6.19
N ALA A 128 -17.59 11.90 5.58
CA ALA A 128 -18.29 10.71 6.08
C ALA A 128 -17.83 10.33 7.50
N TYR A 129 -16.52 10.40 7.76
CA TYR A 129 -15.97 10.15 9.09
C TYR A 129 -16.44 11.19 10.10
N ALA A 130 -16.39 12.48 9.75
CA ALA A 130 -16.85 13.57 10.62
C ALA A 130 -18.35 13.43 10.96
N ILE A 131 -19.19 13.10 9.98
CA ILE A 131 -20.63 12.88 10.18
C ILE A 131 -20.86 11.68 11.10
N THR A 132 -20.17 10.56 10.87
CA THR A 132 -20.31 9.35 11.70
C THR A 132 -19.99 9.66 13.16
N ASN A 133 -18.89 10.38 13.41
CA ASN A 133 -18.48 10.74 14.76
C ASN A 133 -19.46 11.72 15.42
N PHE A 134 -20.03 12.65 14.65
CA PHE A 134 -21.06 13.57 15.12
C PHE A 134 -22.35 12.83 15.55
N VAL A 135 -22.81 11.88 14.73
CA VAL A 135 -24.02 11.08 15.02
C VAL A 135 -23.81 10.21 16.26
N ILE A 136 -22.69 9.50 16.35
CA ILE A 136 -22.38 8.66 17.52
C ILE A 136 -22.26 9.51 18.79
N GLY A 137 -21.54 10.64 18.72
CA GLY A 137 -21.39 11.55 19.84
C GLY A 137 -22.72 12.12 20.34
N ALA A 138 -23.62 12.48 19.42
CA ALA A 138 -24.96 12.95 19.77
C ALA A 138 -25.81 11.88 20.45
N LEU A 139 -25.73 10.62 20.00
CA LEU A 139 -26.48 9.50 20.57
C LEU A 139 -25.93 9.04 21.93
N VAL A 140 -24.61 9.01 22.09
CA VAL A 140 -23.94 8.63 23.35
C VAL A 140 -24.07 9.72 24.41
N GLY A 141 -24.06 11.00 24.02
CA GLY A 141 -24.31 12.10 24.94
C GLY A 141 -25.72 12.07 25.56
N GLN A 142 -26.71 11.60 24.80
CA GLN A 142 -28.10 11.53 25.25
C GLN A 142 -28.36 10.36 26.21
N SER A 143 -27.70 9.21 26.00
CA SER A 143 -27.83 8.03 26.86
C SER A 143 -27.20 8.23 28.25
N LEU A 144 -26.24 9.14 28.40
CA LEU A 144 -25.67 9.51 29.70
C LEU A 144 -26.53 10.51 30.49
N THR A 145 -27.41 11.27 29.83
CA THR A 145 -28.32 12.24 30.50
C THR A 145 -29.67 11.64 30.88
N SER A 146 -30.07 10.50 30.32
CA SER A 146 -31.36 9.86 30.60
C SER A 146 -31.42 9.06 31.90
N THR A 147 -30.31 8.91 32.62
CA THR A 147 -30.21 8.12 33.87
C THR A 147 -30.09 8.98 35.13
N LYS A 148 -30.35 10.28 35.04
CA LYS A 148 -30.54 11.17 36.21
C LYS A 148 -31.98 11.62 36.34
#